data_AF-A0A2E8EH51-F1
#
_entry.id   AF-A0A2E8EH51-F1
#
_cell.length_a   1.000
_cell.length_b   1.000
_cell.length_c   1.000
_cell.angle_alpha   90.00
_cell.angle_beta   90.00
_cell.angle_gamma   90.00
#
_symmetry.space_group_name_H-M   'P 1'
#
loop_
_entity.id
_entity.type
_entity.pdbx_description
1 polymer ?
#
loop_
_entity_poly.entity_id
_entity_poly.type
_entity_poly.pdbx_seq_one_letter_code
_entity_poly.pdbx_strand_id
1 'polypeptide(L)' 'MKTPPRYQFCEVPNNPIGHFFVLLVRAFVNRDRYKVRVRGQHLRKGENWRLYQAGQPINKSTHLRIYLDDQYGDS' A
#
# COMPACT_ATOMS: atom_id res chain seq x y z
N MET A 1 19.47 -5.18 11.50
CA MET A 1 19.02 -4.69 10.18
C MET A 1 17.50 -4.61 10.21
N LYS A 2 16.89 -3.44 9.95
CA LYS A 2 15.43 -3.36 9.75
C LYS A 2 15.10 -4.06 8.44
N THR A 3 14.40 -5.19 8.51
CA THR A 3 13.89 -5.87 7.31
C THR A 3 13.03 -4.87 6.54
N PRO A 4 13.27 -4.64 5.25
CA PRO A 4 12.43 -3.70 4.50
C PRO A 4 10.98 -4.14 4.60
N PRO A 5 10.03 -3.21 4.81
CA PRO A 5 8.62 -3.55 4.95
C PRO A 5 8.16 -4.31 3.70
N ARG A 6 7.94 -5.60 3.87
CA ARG A 6 7.46 -6.48 2.80
C ARG A 6 5.97 -6.20 2.66
N TYR A 7 5.58 -5.47 1.62
CA TYR A 7 4.18 -5.33 1.29
C TYR A 7 3.57 -6.72 1.07
N GLN A 8 2.40 -6.97 1.65
CA GLN A 8 1.71 -8.26 1.54
C GLN A 8 1.02 -8.41 0.19
N PHE A 9 0.60 -7.29 -0.41
CA PHE A 9 -0.02 -7.24 -1.74
C PHE A 9 0.55 -6.06 -2.54
N CYS A 10 0.79 -6.23 -3.84
CA CYS A 10 1.27 -5.15 -4.73
C CYS A 10 0.50 -4.99 -6.04
N GLU A 11 -0.30 -5.97 -6.45
CA GLU A 11 -1.05 -5.96 -7.72
C GLU A 11 -2.55 -5.67 -7.50
N VAL A 12 -2.91 -4.98 -6.41
CA VAL A 12 -4.31 -4.59 -6.18
C VAL A 12 -4.67 -3.47 -7.16
N PRO A 13 -5.68 -3.61 -8.03
CA PRO A 13 -6.00 -2.57 -9.00
C PRO A 13 -6.40 -1.25 -8.33
N ASN A 14 -5.92 -0.11 -8.84
CA ASN A 14 -6.35 1.21 -8.36
C ASN A 14 -7.67 1.63 -9.03
N ASN A 15 -8.73 0.88 -8.74
CA ASN A 15 -10.09 1.06 -9.24
C ASN A 15 -11.11 0.74 -8.12
N PRO A 16 -12.43 0.93 -8.34
CA PRO A 16 -13.42 0.72 -7.28
C PRO A 16 -13.36 -0.65 -6.60
N ILE A 17 -13.06 -1.72 -7.35
CA ILE A 17 -12.95 -3.08 -6.80
C ILE A 17 -11.75 -3.20 -5.86
N GLY A 18 -10.58 -2.69 -6.27
CA GLY A 18 -9.40 -2.72 -5.41
C GLY A 18 -9.53 -1.83 -4.18
N HIS A 19 -10.23 -0.69 -4.28
CA HIS A 19 -10.57 0.14 -3.12
C HIS A 19 -11.55 -0.57 -2.18
N PHE A 20 -12.52 -1.31 -2.70
CA PHE A 20 -13.41 -2.15 -1.89
C PHE A 20 -12.64 -3.26 -1.17
N PHE A 21 -11.71 -3.93 -1.86
CA PHE A 21 -10.81 -4.90 -1.22
C PHE A 21 -10.02 -4.27 -0.07
N VAL A 22 -9.41 -3.09 -0.28
CA VAL A 22 -8.70 -2.35 0.78
C VAL A 22 -9.60 -2.04 1.98
N LEU A 23 -10.86 -1.67 1.73
CA LEU A 23 -11.84 -1.40 2.79
C LEU A 23 -12.11 -2.65 3.62
N LEU A 24 -12.32 -3.81 2.97
CA LEU A 24 -12.51 -5.08 3.67
C LEU A 24 -11.27 -5.48 4.48
N VAL A 25 -10.07 -5.38 3.88
CA VAL A 25 -8.81 -5.67 4.59
C VAL A 25 -8.68 -4.79 5.82
N ARG A 26 -8.98 -3.49 5.72
CA ARG A 26 -8.99 -2.58 6.88
C ARG A 26 -9.99 -3.00 7.95
N ALA A 27 -11.22 -3.36 7.56
CA ALA A 27 -12.27 -3.74 8.49
C ALA A 27 -11.91 -4.98 9.34
N PHE A 28 -11.17 -5.92 8.76
CA PHE A 28 -10.80 -7.16 9.46
C PHE A 28 -9.43 -7.09 10.13
N VAL A 29 -8.46 -6.38 9.55
CA VAL A 29 -7.05 -6.42 9.96
C VAL A 29 -6.65 -5.24 10.86
N ASN A 30 -7.30 -4.07 10.76
CA ASN A 30 -7.03 -2.96 11.69
C ASN A 30 -7.56 -3.31 13.09
N ARG A 31 -6.72 -4.00 13.87
CA ARG A 31 -6.94 -4.43 15.26
C ARG A 31 -5.74 -3.99 16.10
N ASP A 32 -5.64 -4.48 17.32
CA ASP A 32 -4.56 -4.11 18.24
C ASP A 32 -3.17 -4.39 17.65
N ARG A 33 -3.01 -5.54 16.97
CA ARG A 33 -1.71 -5.97 16.46
C ARG A 33 -1.29 -5.35 15.14
N TYR A 34 -2.21 -5.10 14.21
CA TYR A 34 -1.83 -4.69 12.85
C TYR A 34 -2.56 -3.42 12.42
N LYS A 35 -1.83 -2.55 11.70
CA LYS A 35 -2.42 -1.43 10.95
C LYS A 35 -2.15 -1.57 9.46
N VAL A 36 -3.19 -1.38 8.67
CA VAL A 36 -3.14 -1.45 7.21
C VAL A 36 -2.74 -0.09 6.65
N ARG A 37 -1.58 -0.04 5.98
CA ARG A 37 -1.10 1.12 5.24
C ARG A 37 -1.11 0.84 3.74
N VAL A 38 -1.54 1.82 2.95
CA VAL A 38 -1.70 1.69 1.50
C VAL A 38 -0.86 2.74 0.79
N ARG A 39 -0.19 2.35 -0.30
CA ARG A 39 0.60 3.23 -1.17
C ARG A 39 0.31 2.93 -2.63
N GLY A 40 0.63 3.87 -3.52
CA GLY A 40 0.56 3.66 -4.95
C GLY A 40 1.64 2.68 -5.42
N GLN A 41 1.32 1.91 -6.45
CA GLN A 41 2.20 1.00 -7.16
C GLN A 41 1.98 1.14 -8.67
N HIS A 42 3.06 1.03 -9.46
CA HIS A 42 3.05 1.17 -10.91
C HIS A 42 2.54 2.55 -11.36
N LEU A 43 3.44 3.47 -11.70
CA LEU A 43 3.06 4.80 -12.20
C LEU A 43 2.23 4.68 -13.50
N ARG A 44 1.24 5.57 -13.63
CA ARG A 44 0.49 5.74 -14.86
C ARG A 44 1.42 6.23 -15.97
N LYS A 45 1.12 5.80 -17.21
CA LYS A 45 1.88 6.22 -18.39
C LYS A 45 1.84 7.75 -18.51
N GLY A 46 3.01 8.36 -18.77
CA GLY A 46 3.16 9.82 -18.89
C GLY A 46 3.57 10.53 -17.61
N GLU A 47 3.56 9.86 -16.46
CA GLU A 47 4.06 10.43 -15.21
C GLU A 47 5.61 10.38 -15.15
N ASN A 48 6.23 11.47 -14.69
CA ASN A 48 7.68 11.52 -14.54
C ASN A 48 8.12 10.82 -13.26
N TRP A 49 8.66 9.61 -13.38
CA TRP A 49 9.12 8.79 -12.25
C TRP A 49 10.16 9.47 -11.36
N ARG A 50 10.97 10.40 -11.90
CA ARG A 50 12.02 11.11 -11.14
C ARG A 50 11.44 11.99 -10.04
N LEU A 51 10.19 12.42 -10.17
CA LEU A 51 9.50 13.22 -9.16
C LEU A 51 9.00 12.38 -7.97
N TYR A 52 9.04 11.05 -8.07
CA TYR A 52 8.41 10.13 -7.13
C TYR A 52 9.39 9.12 -6.52
N GLN A 53 10.67 9.47 -6.43
CA GLN A 53 11.72 8.61 -5.85
C GLN A 53 11.48 8.30 -4.37
N ALA A 54 10.91 9.24 -3.61
CA ALA A 54 10.58 9.06 -2.19
C ALA A 54 9.23 8.32 -1.96
N GLY A 55 8.53 7.95 -3.03
CA GLY A 55 7.24 7.28 -2.96
C GLY A 55 6.27 7.77 -4.02
N GLN A 56 5.48 6.84 -4.54
CA GLN A 56 4.50 7.11 -5.60
C GLN A 56 3.12 7.41 -4.99
N PRO A 57 2.47 8.52 -5.36
CA PRO A 57 1.15 8.87 -4.86
C PRO A 57 0.07 8.00 -5.53
N ILE A 58 -0.96 7.64 -4.76
CA ILE A 58 -2.03 6.72 -5.22
C ILE A 58 -2.74 7.24 -6.47
N ASN A 59 -3.02 8.54 -6.56
CA ASN A 59 -3.71 9.12 -7.72
C ASN A 59 -2.90 9.05 -9.04
N LYS A 60 -1.58 8.83 -8.96
CA LYS A 60 -0.70 8.65 -10.12
C LYS A 60 -0.35 7.19 -10.40
N SER A 61 -0.98 6.26 -9.70
CA SER A 61 -0.69 4.83 -9.80
C SER A 61 -1.81 4.06 -10.48
N THR A 62 -1.46 2.93 -11.12
CA THR A 62 -2.41 1.97 -11.69
C THR A 62 -2.78 0.87 -10.69
N HIS A 63 -1.92 0.62 -9.70
CA HIS A 63 -2.11 -0.38 -8.67
C HIS A 63 -1.88 0.19 -7.27
N LEU A 64 -2.23 -0.59 -6.26
CA LEU A 64 -2.08 -0.30 -4.85
C LEU A 64 -1.21 -1.40 -4.24
N ARG A 65 -0.29 -0.98 -3.37
CA ARG A 65 0.42 -1.89 -2.48
C ARG A 65 -0.03 -1.71 -1.04
N ILE A 66 -0.23 -2.82 -0.36
CA ILE A 66 -0.78 -2.90 0.99
C ILE A 66 0.29 -3.44 1.93
N TYR A 67 0.48 -2.75 3.05
CA TYR A 67 1.36 -3.11 4.16
C TYR A 67 0.52 -3.40 5.39
N LEU A 68 0.91 -4.45 6.12
CA LEU A 68 0.46 -4.73 7.47
C LEU A 68 1.57 -4.34 8.44
N ASP A 69 1.45 -3.16 9.03
CA ASP A 69 2.39 -2.63 10.00
C ASP A 69 2.07 -3.27 11.37
N ASP A 70 2.92 -4.18 11.86
CA ASP A 70 2.79 -4.80 13.20
C ASP A 70 3.11 -3.76 14.27
N GLN A 71 2.15 -3.47 15.14
CA GLN A 71 2.26 -2.45 16.19
C GLN A 71 3.13 -2.91 17.37
N TYR A 72 3.40 -4.21 17.52
CA TYR A 72 4.18 -4.77 18.62
C TYR A 72 5.56 -5.28 18.18
N GLY A 73 5.76 -5.53 16.88
CA GLY A 73 7.01 -6.06 16.34
C GLY A 73 8.19 -5.07 16.28
N ASP A 74 7.97 -3.82 16.68
CA ASP A 74 9.00 -2.76 16.75
C ASP A 74 9.44 -2.46 18.21
N SER A 75 9.03 -3.28 19.20
CA SER A 75 9.45 -3.20 20.62
C SER A 75 10.59 -4.15 20.96
#